data_AF-A0A8H8NX87-F1
#
_entry.id   AF-A0A8H8NX87-F1
#
_cell.length_a   1.000
_cell.length_b   1.000
_cell.length_c   1.000
_cell.angle_alpha   90.00
_cell.angle_beta   90.00
_cell.angle_gamma   90.00
#
_symmetry.space_group_name_H-M   'P 1'
#
loop_
_entity.id
_entity.type
_entity.pdbx_description
1 polymer ?
#
loop_
_entity_poly.entity_id
_entity_poly.type
_entity_poly.pdbx_seq_one_letter_code
_entity_poly.pdbx_strand_id
1 'polypeptide(L)'
;MGRESACVVKLSSITRKILGQRVRLVARVVKTEPTSSIIWLEDEGHYRPADVSVILSSDKAHLGFFQQLKCHVMITGYVEQIEEGEEVPSYPNSVPDLVIRAFLIQSVPNIDIRAWRESVQAREELLEYAQQLGYSNG
;
A
#
# COMPACT_ATOMS: atom_id res chain seq x y z
N MET A 1 -21.70 -11.09 0.34
CA MET A 1 -20.24 -11.14 0.55
C MET A 1 -19.89 -10.11 1.62
N GLY A 2 -19.40 -10.54 2.78
CA GLY A 2 -19.18 -9.65 3.93
C GLY A 2 -18.15 -8.57 3.62
N ARG A 3 -18.44 -7.32 4.00
CA ARG A 3 -17.49 -6.21 3.92
C ARG A 3 -16.36 -6.43 4.93
N GLU A 4 -15.36 -7.26 4.61
CA GLU A 4 -14.15 -7.35 5.43
C GLU A 4 -13.44 -6.00 5.41
N SER A 5 -13.41 -5.28 6.53
CA SER A 5 -12.73 -3.98 6.66
C SER A 5 -11.28 -4.08 6.18
N ALA A 6 -10.78 -3.04 5.51
CA ALA A 6 -9.39 -3.03 5.06
C ALA A 6 -8.44 -3.10 6.28
N CYS A 7 -7.47 -4.01 6.23
CA CYS A 7 -6.44 -4.10 7.24
C CYS A 7 -5.49 -2.89 7.12
N VAL A 8 -5.40 -2.08 8.16
CA VAL A 8 -4.45 -0.95 8.20
C VAL A 8 -3.04 -1.48 8.48
N VAL A 9 -2.12 -1.33 7.52
CA VAL A 9 -0.78 -1.90 7.59
C VAL A 9 0.29 -0.87 7.31
N LYS A 10 1.51 -1.16 7.77
CA LYS A 10 2.73 -0.49 7.28
C LYS A 10 3.14 -1.07 5.95
N LEU A 11 3.91 -0.31 5.17
CA LEU A 11 4.45 -0.82 3.91
C LEU A 11 5.40 -2.01 4.15
N SER A 12 6.17 -1.98 5.24
CA SER A 12 7.08 -3.04 5.67
C SER A 12 6.37 -4.34 6.07
N SER A 13 5.12 -4.26 6.54
CA SER A 13 4.31 -5.43 6.92
C SER A 13 3.76 -6.21 5.71
N ILE A 14 3.92 -5.68 4.49
CA ILE A 14 3.46 -6.35 3.26
C ILE A 14 4.39 -7.51 2.92
N THR A 15 3.86 -8.71 3.16
CA THR A 15 4.49 -10.00 2.88
C THR A 15 3.50 -10.93 2.20
N ARG A 16 3.99 -12.09 1.74
CA ARG A 16 3.13 -13.13 1.13
C ARG A 16 2.04 -13.67 2.07
N LYS A 17 2.17 -13.48 3.39
CA LYS A 17 1.17 -13.90 4.38
C LYS A 17 -0.17 -13.16 4.26
N ILE A 18 -0.16 -11.98 3.65
CA ILE A 18 -1.36 -11.14 3.48
C ILE A 18 -1.81 -11.04 2.02
N LEU A 19 -1.37 -11.97 1.17
CA LEU A 19 -1.85 -12.09 -0.21
C LEU A 19 -3.38 -12.21 -0.26
N GLY A 20 -3.99 -11.52 -1.22
CA GLY A 20 -5.43 -11.42 -1.40
C GLY A 20 -6.15 -10.57 -0.36
N GLN A 21 -5.47 -10.09 0.69
CA GLN A 21 -6.11 -9.28 1.72
C GLN A 21 -6.29 -7.83 1.26
N ARG A 22 -7.43 -7.25 1.67
CA ARG A 22 -7.71 -5.83 1.50
C ARG A 22 -6.92 -5.03 2.52
N VAL A 23 -6.06 -4.14 2.07
CA VAL A 23 -5.18 -3.31 2.92
C VAL A 23 -5.47 -1.82 2.78
N ARG A 24 -5.16 -1.07 3.84
CA ARG A 24 -5.11 0.39 3.86
C ARG A 24 -3.76 0.82 4.41
N LEU A 25 -3.06 1.71 3.74
CA LEU A 25 -1.77 2.22 4.20
C LEU A 25 -1.56 3.67 3.80
N VAL A 26 -0.57 4.31 4.41
CA VAL A 26 -0.05 5.60 3.96
C VAL A 26 1.39 5.42 3.56
N ALA A 27 1.76 5.94 2.41
CA ALA A 27 3.13 5.93 1.92
C ALA A 27 3.42 7.17 1.07
N ARG A 28 4.69 7.44 0.84
CA ARG A 28 5.15 8.53 -0.02
C ARG A 28 5.29 8.05 -1.46
N VAL A 29 4.76 8.80 -2.42
CA VAL A 29 4.99 8.51 -3.85
C VAL A 29 6.40 8.97 -4.22
N VAL A 30 7.24 8.05 -4.68
CA VAL A 30 8.65 8.31 -5.00
C VAL A 30 8.99 8.22 -6.47
N LYS A 31 8.21 7.48 -7.26
CA LYS A 31 8.35 7.40 -8.71
C LYS A 31 6.98 7.25 -9.35
N THR A 32 6.81 7.93 -10.48
CA THR A 32 5.69 7.75 -11.40
C THR A 32 6.26 7.65 -12.80
N GLU A 33 5.60 6.92 -13.68
CA GLU A 33 5.98 6.85 -15.09
C GLU A 33 4.79 7.24 -15.96
N PRO A 34 4.92 8.17 -16.92
CA PRO A 34 3.80 8.60 -17.75
C PRO A 34 3.13 7.47 -18.56
N THR A 35 3.89 6.41 -18.85
CA THR A 35 3.48 5.28 -19.69
C THR A 35 2.98 4.08 -18.90
N SER A 36 3.02 4.13 -17.55
CA SER A 36 2.59 3.04 -16.68
C SER A 36 1.56 3.53 -15.67
N SER A 37 0.58 2.68 -15.35
CA SER A 37 -0.33 2.92 -14.23
C SER A 37 0.29 2.57 -12.87
N ILE A 38 1.56 2.14 -12.84
CA ILE A 38 2.24 1.76 -11.62
C ILE A 38 3.00 2.95 -11.05
N ILE A 39 2.77 3.20 -9.76
CA ILE A 39 3.51 4.16 -8.95
C ILE A 39 4.38 3.41 -7.94
N TRP A 40 5.52 3.99 -7.59
CA TRP A 40 6.35 3.48 -6.49
C TRP A 40 6.09 4.23 -5.21
N LEU A 41 5.90 3.46 -4.15
CA LEU A 41 5.67 3.91 -2.79
C LEU A 41 6.91 3.69 -1.94
N GLU A 42 7.13 4.58 -0.99
CA GLU A 42 8.16 4.47 0.03
C GLU A 42 7.57 4.74 1.42
N ASP A 43 8.00 3.93 2.39
CA ASP A 43 7.80 4.18 3.81
C ASP A 43 8.95 3.54 4.60
N GLU A 44 9.69 4.36 5.35
CA GLU A 44 10.84 3.95 6.19
C GLU A 44 11.87 3.10 5.43
N GLY A 45 12.20 3.48 4.19
CA GLY A 45 13.17 2.78 3.36
C GLY A 45 12.66 1.48 2.72
N HIS A 46 11.38 1.13 2.91
CA HIS A 46 10.73 0.03 2.21
C HIS A 46 10.07 0.55 0.95
N TYR A 47 10.12 -0.23 -0.14
CA TYR A 47 9.59 0.15 -1.44
C TYR A 47 8.64 -0.90 -1.97
N ARG A 48 7.49 -0.45 -2.48
CA ARG A 48 6.50 -1.33 -3.14
C ARG A 48 5.85 -0.62 -4.32
N PRO A 49 5.58 -1.33 -5.43
CA PRO A 49 4.74 -0.82 -6.49
C PRO A 49 3.27 -0.87 -6.05
N ALA A 50 2.50 0.11 -6.52
CA ALA A 50 1.04 0.08 -6.49
C ALA A 50 0.52 0.35 -7.90
N ASP A 51 -0.37 -0.51 -8.36
CA ASP A 51 -1.08 -0.34 -9.62
C ASP A 51 -2.34 0.49 -9.37
N VAL A 52 -2.41 1.66 -10.00
CA VAL A 52 -3.55 2.59 -9.91
C VAL A 52 -4.39 2.62 -11.19
N SER A 53 -4.25 1.60 -12.06
CA SER A 53 -4.95 1.48 -13.36
C SER A 53 -6.47 1.70 -13.23
N VAL A 54 -7.10 1.04 -12.25
CA VAL A 54 -8.54 1.15 -11.98
C VAL A 54 -8.94 2.60 -11.71
N ILE A 55 -8.13 3.33 -10.96
CA ILE A 55 -8.40 4.72 -10.56
C ILE A 55 -8.22 5.65 -11.77
N LEU A 56 -7.12 5.49 -12.52
CA LEU A 56 -6.84 6.30 -13.70
C LEU A 56 -7.84 6.08 -14.84
N SER A 57 -8.39 4.87 -14.96
CA SER A 57 -9.42 4.56 -15.96
C SER A 57 -10.72 5.33 -15.73
N SER A 58 -10.98 5.72 -14.47
CA SER A 58 -12.21 6.41 -14.07
C SER A 58 -12.16 7.92 -14.25
N ASP A 59 -10.96 8.53 -14.25
CA ASP A 59 -10.83 9.99 -14.39
C ASP A 59 -9.42 10.41 -14.86
N LYS A 60 -9.32 10.84 -16.13
CA LYS A 60 -8.07 11.28 -16.77
C LYS A 60 -7.49 12.56 -16.15
N ALA A 61 -8.27 13.34 -15.39
CA ALA A 61 -7.80 14.56 -14.74
C ALA A 61 -6.86 14.30 -13.55
N HIS A 62 -6.89 13.10 -12.96
CA HIS A 62 -6.10 12.75 -11.77
C HIS A 62 -4.64 12.35 -12.04
N LEU A 63 -4.18 12.29 -13.29
CA LEU A 63 -2.76 12.07 -13.58
C LEU A 63 -1.86 13.18 -13.00
N GLY A 64 -2.34 14.44 -12.99
CA GLY A 64 -1.60 15.58 -12.44
C GLY A 64 -1.36 15.50 -10.93
N PHE A 65 -2.20 14.75 -10.22
CA PHE A 65 -2.08 14.54 -8.78
C PHE A 65 -0.84 13.71 -8.41
N PHE A 66 -0.49 12.72 -9.24
CA PHE A 66 0.72 11.90 -9.05
C PHE A 66 2.00 12.56 -9.54
N GLN A 67 1.89 13.59 -10.38
CA GLN A 67 3.05 14.34 -10.88
C GLN A 67 3.74 15.16 -9.78
N GLN A 68 3.06 15.44 -8.67
CA GLN A 68 3.70 15.99 -7.47
C GLN A 68 4.49 14.90 -6.74
N LEU A 69 5.72 14.65 -7.21
CA LEU A 69 6.66 13.73 -6.56
C LEU A 69 6.81 14.09 -5.08
N LYS A 70 6.92 13.06 -4.23
CA LYS A 70 7.10 13.15 -2.77
C LYS A 70 5.84 13.53 -1.96
N CYS A 71 4.64 13.48 -2.54
CA CYS A 71 3.41 13.59 -1.75
C CYS A 71 3.14 12.30 -0.94
N HIS A 72 2.51 12.44 0.23
CA HIS A 72 1.96 11.31 0.97
C HIS A 72 0.56 11.00 0.47
N VAL A 73 0.31 9.72 0.23
CA VAL A 73 -0.97 9.21 -0.22
C VAL A 73 -1.44 8.11 0.72
N MET A 74 -2.75 8.08 0.94
CA MET A 74 -3.43 6.97 1.57
C MET A 74 -4.00 6.07 0.48
N ILE A 75 -3.66 4.79 0.53
CA ILE A 75 -4.02 3.81 -0.48
C ILE A 75 -4.88 2.73 0.16
N THR A 76 -5.96 2.36 -0.52
CA THR A 76 -6.71 1.14 -0.22
C THR A 76 -6.71 0.24 -1.46
N GLY A 77 -6.35 -1.02 -1.27
CA GLY A 77 -6.16 -1.96 -2.37
C GLY A 77 -6.10 -3.40 -1.88
N TYR A 78 -5.83 -4.32 -2.81
CA TYR A 78 -5.51 -5.71 -2.51
C TYR A 78 -4.02 -5.96 -2.70
N VAL A 79 -3.43 -6.79 -1.83
CA VAL A 79 -2.06 -7.26 -2.02
C VAL A 79 -2.09 -8.47 -2.96
N GLU A 80 -1.43 -8.36 -4.10
CA GLU A 80 -1.35 -9.43 -5.09
C GLU A 80 0.11 -9.74 -5.43
N GLN A 81 0.31 -10.96 -5.96
CA GLN A 81 1.56 -11.34 -6.55
C GLN A 81 1.64 -10.72 -7.95
N ILE A 82 2.82 -10.21 -8.31
CA ILE A 82 3.08 -9.77 -9.69
C ILE A 82 3.08 -11.00 -10.59
N GLU A 83 2.26 -10.98 -11.64
CA GLU A 83 2.11 -12.10 -12.56
C GLU A 83 3.32 -12.23 -13.49
N GLU A 84 3.55 -13.44 -14.00
CA GLU A 84 4.61 -13.66 -14.99
C GLU A 84 4.31 -12.86 -16.27
N GLY A 85 5.25 -12.02 -16.69
CA GLY A 85 5.10 -11.14 -17.85
C GLY A 85 4.45 -9.79 -17.56
N GLU A 86 4.04 -9.52 -16.32
CA GLU A 86 3.56 -8.19 -15.94
C GLU A 86 4.72 -7.19 -15.88
N GLU A 87 4.60 -6.09 -16.63
CA GLU A 87 5.63 -5.05 -16.69
C GLU A 87 5.51 -4.10 -15.49
N VAL A 88 6.45 -4.22 -14.55
CA VAL A 88 6.60 -3.29 -13.43
C VAL A 88 7.79 -2.36 -13.69
N PRO A 89 7.59 -1.04 -13.71
CA PRO A 89 8.68 -0.06 -13.80
C PRO A 89 9.80 -0.35 -12.80
N SER A 90 11.04 -0.36 -13.26
CA SER A 90 12.18 -0.65 -12.38
C SER A 90 12.38 0.45 -11.33
N TYR A 91 12.82 0.07 -10.13
CA TYR A 91 13.23 1.01 -9.09
C TYR A 91 14.56 0.55 -8.48
N PRO A 92 15.50 1.46 -8.16
CA PRO A 92 16.83 1.08 -7.71
C PRO A 92 16.82 0.07 -6.57
N ASN A 93 17.62 -0.99 -6.71
CA ASN A 93 17.78 -2.06 -5.73
C ASN A 93 16.47 -2.76 -5.31
N SER A 94 15.44 -2.72 -6.15
CA SER A 94 14.13 -3.32 -5.87
C SER A 94 13.77 -4.32 -6.96
N VAL A 95 13.51 -5.58 -6.57
CA VAL A 95 12.88 -6.60 -7.42
C VAL A 95 11.54 -6.90 -6.77
N PRO A 96 10.45 -6.26 -7.25
CA PRO A 96 9.16 -6.41 -6.60
C PRO A 96 8.58 -7.79 -6.92
N ASP A 97 8.07 -8.47 -5.90
CA ASP A 97 7.35 -9.73 -6.04
C ASP A 97 5.85 -9.59 -5.70
N LEU A 98 5.48 -8.44 -5.12
CA LEU A 98 4.12 -8.08 -4.71
C LEU A 98 3.78 -6.68 -5.22
N VAL A 99 2.49 -6.48 -5.53
CA VAL A 99 1.91 -5.21 -5.96
C VAL A 99 0.64 -4.93 -5.16
N ILE A 100 0.38 -3.65 -4.88
CA ILE A 100 -0.90 -3.22 -4.31
C ILE A 100 -1.81 -2.83 -5.47
N ARG A 101 -2.85 -3.62 -5.75
CA ARG A 101 -3.91 -3.25 -6.69
C ARG A 101 -4.81 -2.23 -6.04
N ALA A 102 -4.53 -0.95 -6.28
CA ALA A 102 -5.23 0.15 -5.66
C ALA A 102 -6.57 0.40 -6.37
N PHE A 103 -7.64 0.42 -5.59
CA PHE A 103 -8.97 0.87 -6.07
C PHE A 103 -9.39 2.19 -5.43
N LEU A 104 -8.65 2.67 -4.42
CA LEU A 104 -8.83 3.99 -3.83
C LEU A 104 -7.48 4.59 -3.44
N ILE A 105 -7.31 5.87 -3.77
CA ILE A 105 -6.13 6.65 -3.41
C ILE A 105 -6.54 8.08 -3.08
N GLN A 106 -5.94 8.64 -2.04
CA GLN A 106 -6.26 9.99 -1.58
C GLN A 106 -4.98 10.69 -1.11
N SER A 107 -4.84 11.99 -1.42
CA SER A 107 -3.68 12.76 -0.94
C SER A 107 -3.93 13.13 0.49
N VAL A 108 -2.88 12.99 1.28
CA VAL A 108 -2.89 13.31 2.69
C VAL A 108 -1.67 14.21 2.98
N PRO A 109 -1.64 15.43 2.40
CA PRO A 109 -0.42 16.24 2.34
C PRO A 109 0.04 16.74 3.72
N ASN A 110 -0.90 16.85 4.67
CA ASN A 110 -0.67 17.33 6.03
C ASN A 110 -0.74 16.19 7.06
N ILE A 111 -0.57 14.94 6.65
CA ILE A 111 -0.59 13.83 7.59
C ILE A 111 0.63 13.91 8.51
N ASP A 112 0.40 13.77 9.82
CA ASP A 112 1.46 13.42 10.74
C ASP A 112 1.80 11.94 10.53
N ILE A 113 2.81 11.69 9.69
CA ILE A 113 3.21 10.33 9.34
C ILE A 113 3.77 9.57 10.55
N ARG A 114 4.33 10.26 11.55
CA ARG A 114 4.85 9.61 12.76
C ARG A 114 3.70 9.10 13.60
N ALA A 115 2.72 9.97 13.88
CA ALA A 115 1.51 9.58 14.61
C ALA A 115 0.74 8.47 13.88
N TRP A 116 0.69 8.51 12.54
CA TRP A 116 0.12 7.41 11.75
C TRP A 116 0.84 6.09 12.03
N ARG A 117 2.17 6.04 11.90
CA ARG A 117 2.95 4.80 12.12
C ARG A 117 2.82 4.26 13.53
N GLU A 118 2.85 5.13 14.53
CA GLU A 118 2.64 4.77 15.94
C GLU A 118 1.26 4.15 16.15
N SER A 119 0.22 4.73 15.54
CA SER A 119 -1.14 4.20 15.63
C SER A 119 -1.28 2.82 14.96
N VAL A 120 -0.59 2.60 13.84
CA VAL A 120 -0.57 1.30 13.16
C VAL A 120 0.19 0.27 13.97
N GLN A 121 1.35 0.62 14.52
CA GLN A 121 2.15 -0.26 15.37
C GLN A 121 1.37 -0.71 16.61
N ALA A 122 0.77 0.22 17.35
CA ALA A 122 -0.03 -0.10 18.53
C ALA A 122 -1.19 -1.04 18.18
N ARG A 123 -1.78 -0.90 16.99
CA ARG A 123 -2.84 -1.81 16.52
C ARG A 123 -2.30 -3.20 16.20
N GLU A 124 -1.14 -3.29 15.54
CA GLU A 124 -0.49 -4.58 15.24
C GLU A 124 -0.15 -5.32 16.55
N GLU A 125 0.43 -4.65 17.54
CA GLU A 125 0.74 -5.21 18.86
C GLU A 125 -0.50 -5.72 19.61
N LEU A 126 -1.60 -4.95 19.59
CA LEU A 126 -2.86 -5.38 20.20
C LEU A 126 -3.44 -6.63 19.53
N LEU A 127 -3.33 -6.74 18.21
CA LEU A 127 -3.80 -7.91 17.46
C LEU A 127 -2.94 -9.15 17.76
N GLU A 128 -1.62 -8.98 17.84
CA GLU A 128 -0.69 -10.06 18.22
C GLU A 128 -0.96 -10.54 19.65
N TYR A 129 -1.14 -9.61 20.60
CA TYR A 129 -1.49 -9.94 21.98
C TYR A 129 -2.81 -10.69 22.09
N ALA A 130 -3.86 -10.24 21.38
CA ALA A 130 -5.15 -10.91 21.36
C ALA A 130 -5.07 -12.34 20.79
N GLN A 131 -4.24 -12.56 19.75
CA GLN A 131 -4.00 -13.89 19.22
C GLN A 131 -3.33 -14.80 20.25
N GLN A 132 -2.29 -14.32 20.94
CA GLN A 132 -1.59 -15.10 21.97
C GLN A 132 -2.51 -15.52 23.12
N LEU A 133 -3.40 -14.62 23.58
CA LEU A 133 -4.41 -14.96 24.58
C LEU A 133 -5.42 -16.01 24.08
N GLY A 134 -5.81 -15.92 22.81
CA GLY A 134 -6.69 -16.91 22.17
C GLY A 134 -6.06 -18.31 22.08
N TYR A 135 -4.75 -18.39 21.83
CA TYR A 135 -3.98 -19.64 21.84
C TYR A 135 -3.66 -20.17 23.26
N SER A 136 -3.76 -19.32 24.28
CA SER A 136 -3.48 -19.71 25.69
C SER A 136 -4.68 -20.37 26.39
N ASN A 137 -5.85 -20.36 25.76
CA ASN A 137 -7.10 -20.96 26.27
C ASN A 137 -7.49 -22.26 25.54
N GLY A 138 -6.55 -22.88 24.81
CA GLY A 138 -6.73 -24.15 24.09
C GLY A 138 -6.06 -25.34 24.78
#